data_AF-S4RUM8-F1
#
_entry.id   AF-S4RUM8-F1
#
_cell.length_a   1.000
_cell.length_b   1.000
_cell.length_c   1.000
_cell.angle_alpha   90.00
_cell.angle_beta   90.00
_cell.angle_gamma   90.00
#
_symmetry.space_group_name_H-M   'P 1'
#
loop_
_entity.id
_entity.type
_entity.pdbx_description
1 polymer ?
#
loop_
_entity_poly.entity_id
_entity_poly.type
_entity_poly.pdbx_seq_one_letter_code
_entity_poly.pdbx_strand_id
1 'polypeptide(L)'
;FSTKSDVWSFGILLWEIYSFGRVPYPRVPLKDVVEYVEDGYRMDPPELCPSTVSSVMTSCWHVEPACRPSFRDLRRILQHEKIHDELQK
;
A
#
# COMPACT_ATOMS: atom_id res chain seq x y z
N PHE A 1 -17.76 4.10 -6.03
CA PHE A 1 -16.85 4.93 -5.21
C PHE A 1 -17.20 4.74 -3.73
N SER A 2 -16.21 4.49 -2.87
CA SER A 2 -16.38 4.36 -1.42
C SER A 2 -15.09 4.69 -0.67
N THR A 3 -15.17 4.96 0.64
CA THR A 3 -13.95 5.13 1.46
C THR A 3 -13.02 3.91 1.39
N LYS A 4 -13.56 2.71 1.15
CA LYS A 4 -12.76 1.49 0.99
C LYS A 4 -12.06 1.40 -0.38
N SER A 5 -12.59 2.03 -1.43
CA SER A 5 -11.82 2.21 -2.67
C SER A 5 -10.70 3.22 -2.49
N ASP A 6 -10.91 4.26 -1.69
CA ASP A 6 -9.86 5.25 -1.39
C ASP A 6 -8.70 4.63 -0.59
N VAL A 7 -9.00 3.68 0.31
CA VAL A 7 -7.98 2.90 1.03
C VAL A 7 -7.10 2.08 0.07
N TRP A 8 -7.67 1.53 -1.00
CA TRP A 8 -6.87 0.83 -2.03
C TRP A 8 -5.90 1.79 -2.70
N SER A 9 -6.41 2.93 -3.18
CA SER A 9 -5.59 3.98 -3.81
C SER A 9 -4.53 4.52 -2.87
N PHE A 10 -4.81 4.58 -1.56
CA PHE A 10 -3.81 4.95 -0.55
C PHE A 10 -2.67 3.93 -0.47
N GLY A 11 -2.95 2.62 -0.62
CA GLY A 11 -1.89 1.61 -0.74
C GLY A 11 -1.00 1.84 -1.96
N ILE A 12 -1.58 2.21 -3.11
CA ILE A 12 -0.82 2.59 -4.32
C ILE A 12 0.04 3.82 -4.04
N LEU A 13 -0.53 4.86 -3.41
CA LEU A 13 0.21 6.07 -3.03
C LEU A 13 1.39 5.78 -2.12
N LEU A 14 1.23 4.90 -1.12
CA LEU A 14 2.34 4.47 -0.27
C LEU A 14 3.45 3.80 -1.09
N TRP A 15 3.09 2.93 -2.04
CA TRP A 15 4.05 2.30 -2.93
C TRP A 15 4.80 3.34 -3.78
N GLU A 16 4.10 4.34 -4.32
CA GLU A 16 4.70 5.45 -5.07
C GLU A 16 5.68 6.26 -4.20
N ILE A 17 5.31 6.58 -2.96
CA ILE A 17 6.18 7.31 -2.02
C ILE A 17 7.47 6.54 -1.75
N TYR A 18 7.37 5.26 -1.36
CA TYR A 18 8.54 4.45 -0.97
C TYR A 18 9.36 3.95 -2.17
N SER A 19 8.81 3.99 -3.37
CA SER A 19 9.54 3.73 -4.60
C SER A 19 10.21 4.97 -5.20
N PHE A 20 10.11 6.13 -4.54
CA PHE A 20 10.59 7.43 -5.02
C PHE A 20 9.93 7.87 -6.34
N GLY A 21 8.61 7.65 -6.45
CA GLY A 21 7.80 8.09 -7.59
C GLY A 21 7.91 7.20 -8.82
N ARG A 22 8.24 5.92 -8.66
CA ARG A 22 8.15 4.96 -9.79
C ARG A 22 6.69 4.77 -10.18
N VAL A 23 6.48 4.34 -11.42
CA VAL A 23 5.14 3.99 -11.92
C VAL A 23 4.68 2.68 -11.27
N PRO A 24 3.47 2.63 -10.67
CA PRO A 24 2.89 1.41 -10.13
C PRO A 24 2.79 0.29 -11.17
N TYR A 25 2.77 -0.95 -10.69
CA TYR A 25 2.73 -2.18 -11.50
C TYR A 25 3.85 -2.22 -12.54
N PRO A 26 5.12 -2.13 -12.11
CA PRO A 26 6.24 -2.09 -13.04
C PRO A 26 6.22 -3.35 -13.92
N ARG A 27 6.42 -3.15 -15.23
CA ARG A 27 6.43 -4.21 -16.26
C ARG A 27 5.07 -4.85 -16.56
N VAL A 28 3.98 -4.39 -15.94
CA VAL A 28 2.61 -4.77 -16.33
C VAL A 28 2.05 -3.67 -17.23
N PRO A 29 1.60 -3.97 -18.45
CA PRO A 29 0.91 -2.99 -19.28
C PRO A 29 -0.37 -2.52 -18.58
N LEU A 30 -0.66 -1.22 -18.62
CA LEU A 30 -1.81 -0.62 -17.90
C LEU A 30 -3.15 -1.33 -18.19
N LYS A 31 -3.35 -1.76 -19.43
CA LYS A 31 -4.56 -2.49 -19.87
C LYS A 31 -4.72 -3.86 -19.21
N ASP A 32 -3.64 -4.46 -18.75
CA ASP A 32 -3.61 -5.81 -18.19
C ASP A 32 -3.61 -5.78 -16.64
N VAL A 33 -3.39 -4.61 -16.02
CA VAL A 33 -3.31 -4.47 -14.55
C VAL A 33 -4.56 -4.99 -13.84
N VAL A 34 -5.75 -4.74 -14.39
CA VAL A 34 -7.02 -5.17 -13.78
C VAL A 34 -7.09 -6.69 -13.70
N GLU A 35 -6.78 -7.37 -14.82
CA GLU A 35 -6.79 -8.84 -14.91
C GLU A 35 -5.80 -9.47 -13.90
N TYR A 36 -4.57 -8.96 -13.85
CA TYR A 36 -3.57 -9.44 -12.89
C TYR A 36 -4.04 -9.27 -11.43
N VAL A 37 -4.63 -8.12 -11.09
CA VAL A 37 -5.13 -7.85 -9.74
C VAL A 37 -6.29 -8.76 -9.36
N GLU A 38 -7.18 -9.06 -10.31
CA GLU A 38 -8.29 -10.01 -10.14
C GLU A 38 -7.79 -11.45 -9.95
N ASP A 39 -6.71 -11.83 -10.64
CA ASP A 39 -6.00 -13.12 -10.47
C ASP A 39 -5.19 -13.21 -9.16
N GLY A 40 -5.21 -12.16 -8.34
CA GLY A 40 -4.59 -12.13 -7.03
C GLY A 40 -3.18 -11.55 -7.00
N TYR A 41 -2.65 -11.05 -8.11
CA TYR A 41 -1.37 -10.36 -8.13
C TYR A 41 -1.39 -9.12 -7.23
N ARG A 42 -0.32 -8.93 -6.46
CA ARG A 42 -0.06 -7.72 -5.66
C ARG A 42 1.38 -7.29 -5.90
N MET A 43 1.62 -5.98 -5.90
CA MET A 43 2.97 -5.46 -6.10
C MET A 43 3.88 -5.84 -4.94
N ASP A 44 5.12 -6.18 -5.27
CA ASP A 44 6.18 -6.33 -4.27
C ASP A 44 6.48 -4.96 -3.62
N PRO A 45 6.82 -4.94 -2.33
CA PRO A 45 7.23 -3.71 -1.66
C PRO A 45 8.55 -3.17 -2.26
N PRO A 46 8.76 -1.84 -2.30
CA PRO A 46 10.03 -1.26 -2.70
C PRO A 46 11.20 -1.70 -1.80
N GLU A 47 12.43 -1.76 -2.34
CA GLU A 47 13.63 -2.32 -1.69
C GLU A 47 13.95 -1.73 -0.30
N LEU A 48 13.58 -0.47 -0.04
CA LEU A 48 13.85 0.24 1.22
C LEU A 48 12.57 0.49 2.03
N CYS A 49 11.47 -0.16 1.68
CA CYS A 49 10.21 0.02 2.37
C CYS A 49 10.24 -0.70 3.74
N PRO A 50 9.97 0.00 4.86
CA PRO A 50 9.83 -0.65 6.16
C PRO A 50 8.76 -1.74 6.13
N SER A 51 8.98 -2.83 6.88
CA SER A 51 8.08 -4.00 6.90
C SER A 51 6.67 -3.64 7.36
N THR A 52 6.54 -2.69 8.29
CA THR A 52 5.24 -2.17 8.73
C THR A 52 4.49 -1.50 7.59
N VAL A 53 5.18 -0.68 6.79
CA VAL A 53 4.55 0.00 5.63
C VAL A 53 4.20 -1.02 4.55
N SER A 54 5.06 -2.01 4.29
CA SER A 54 4.73 -3.11 3.37
C SER A 54 3.48 -3.86 3.82
N SER A 55 3.35 -4.14 5.12
CA SER A 55 2.17 -4.80 5.69
C SER A 55 0.91 -3.95 5.54
N VAL A 56 1.06 -2.63 5.74
CA VAL A 56 -0.01 -1.65 5.48
C VAL A 56 -0.45 -1.68 4.02
N MET A 57 0.48 -1.61 3.06
CA MET A 57 0.17 -1.68 1.62
C MET A 57 -0.62 -2.96 1.29
N THR A 58 -0.15 -4.12 1.75
CA THR A 58 -0.83 -5.41 1.53
C THR A 58 -2.24 -5.41 2.13
N SER A 59 -2.42 -4.85 3.33
CA SER A 59 -3.74 -4.75 3.98
C SER A 59 -4.72 -3.84 3.22
N CYS A 60 -4.21 -2.77 2.59
CA CYS A 60 -5.01 -1.88 1.75
C CYS A 60 -5.52 -2.59 0.49
N TRP A 61 -4.77 -3.57 -0.02
CA TRP A 61 -5.09 -4.31 -1.25
C TRP A 61 -5.84 -5.63 -1.01
N HIS A 62 -6.50 -5.76 0.13
CA HIS A 62 -7.36 -6.89 0.39
C HIS A 62 -8.51 -6.94 -0.63
N VAL A 63 -8.80 -8.14 -1.17
CA VAL A 63 -9.85 -8.37 -2.17
C VAL A 63 -11.19 -7.88 -1.63
N GLU A 64 -11.61 -8.44 -0.49
CA GLU A 64 -12.81 -8.03 0.24
C GLU A 64 -12.67 -6.60 0.81
N PRO A 65 -13.46 -5.60 0.35
CA PRO A 65 -13.39 -4.22 0.86
C PRO A 65 -13.65 -4.09 2.36
N ALA A 66 -14.48 -4.96 2.94
CA ALA A 66 -14.75 -4.93 4.38
C ALA A 66 -13.48 -5.18 5.21
N CYS A 67 -12.57 -6.04 4.73
CA CYS A 67 -11.32 -6.41 5.39
C CYS A 67 -10.21 -5.35 5.28
N ARG A 68 -10.36 -4.36 4.38
CA ARG A 68 -9.39 -3.25 4.28
C ARG A 68 -9.45 -2.38 5.54
N PRO A 69 -8.32 -1.90 6.08
CA PRO A 69 -8.32 -1.07 7.29
C PRO A 69 -9.05 0.26 7.07
N SER A 70 -9.48 0.90 8.16
CA SER A 70 -9.97 2.29 8.08
C SER A 70 -8.79 3.26 8.04
N PHE A 71 -8.99 4.49 7.53
CA PHE A 71 -7.96 5.54 7.65
C PHE A 71 -7.56 5.85 9.10
N ARG A 72 -8.47 5.63 10.06
CA ARG A 72 -8.16 5.76 11.50
C ARG A 72 -7.15 4.71 11.93
N ASP A 73 -7.31 3.47 11.48
CA ASP A 73 -6.37 2.37 11.77
C ASP A 73 -5.03 2.59 11.08
N LEU A 74 -5.06 2.96 9.80
CA LEU A 74 -3.86 3.29 9.02
C LEU A 74 -3.03 4.38 9.69
N ARG A 75 -3.68 5.49 10.10
CA ARG A 75 -3.01 6.57 10.82
C ARG A 75 -2.36 6.08 12.11
N ARG A 76 -3.06 5.25 12.89
CA ARG A 76 -2.53 4.69 14.15
C ARG A 76 -1.28 3.84 13.87
N ILE A 77 -1.34 2.93 12.90
CA ILE A 77 -0.20 2.07 12.54
C ILE A 77 1.00 2.91 12.09
N LEU A 78 0.78 3.85 11.17
CA LEU A 78 1.86 4.67 10.60
C LEU A 78 2.43 5.70 11.57
N GLN A 79 1.69 6.12 12.59
CA GLN A 79 2.20 7.02 13.64
C GLN A 79 3.22 6.33 14.56
N HIS A 80 3.07 5.03 14.80
CA HIS A 80 4.01 4.28 15.64
C HIS A 80 5.37 4.08 14.98
N GLU A 81 5.44 4.03 13.64
CA GLU A 81 6.70 3.98 12.89
C GLU A 81 7.57 5.22 13.11
N LYS A 82 6.95 6.42 13.18
CA LYS A 82 7.69 7.68 13.38
C LYS A 82 8.46 7.75 14.70
N ILE A 83 8.01 7.00 15.72
CA ILE A 83 8.68 6.97 17.02
C ILE A 83 9.99 6.18 16.94
N HIS A 84 10.12 5.21 16.02
CA HIS A 84 11.33 4.40 15.92
C HIS A 84 12.46 5.10 15.16
N ASP A 85 12.13 5.93 14.15
CA ASP A 85 13.11 6.72 13.39
C ASP A 85 13.65 7.93 14.17
N GLU A 86 12.87 8.50 15.10
CA GLU A 86 13.33 9.61 15.96
C GLU A 86 14.17 9.15 17.16
N LEU A 87 14.10 7.86 17.54
CA LEU A 87 14.90 7.27 18.62
C LEU A 87 16.18 6.56 18.13
N GLN A 88 16.45 6.58 16.82
CA GLN A 88 17.69 6.06 16.21
C GLN A 88 18.54 7.14 15.52
N LYS A 89 18.26 8.42 15.76
CA LYS A 89 19.17 9.56 15.48
C LYS A 89 19.82 10.04 16.77
#